data_AF-A0A517TWR0-F1
#
_entry.id   AF-A0A517TWR0-F1
#
_cell.length_a   1.000
_cell.length_b   1.000
_cell.length_c   1.000
_cell.angle_alpha   90.00
_cell.angle_beta   90.00
_cell.angle_gamma   90.00
#
_symmetry.space_group_name_H-M   'P 1'
#
loop_
_entity.id
_entity.type
_entity.pdbx_description
1 polymer ?
#
loop_
_entity_poly.entity_id
_entity_poly.type
_entity_poly.pdbx_seq_one_letter_code
_entity_poly.pdbx_strand_id
1 'polypeptide(L)'
;MATPIAIVAYLGLFAGVAVLFLFVNLVVGRFLRPRLPNQEKLEVYECGEPTIGSSFVQFDLRFYVVALLFIIFDVEVAFFFPWATVFGKATQLTAPNMPVVMADLDPDGGAPEQLTPQAIARLRELGVRDPSPATIGALSPAERRELGDVGESALKASVQSSARQMAMASLWDIGVFFAVLMVGFAYVWRRGDLNWVRSVRSHAGEVVERAPVTLELEQKRGRPAGSILSA
;
A
#
# COMPACT_ATOMS: atom_id res chain seq x y z
N MET A 1 22.46 -11.05 -16.53
CA MET A 1 21.53 -10.49 -15.52
C MET A 1 20.93 -9.22 -16.12
N ALA A 2 19.62 -9.01 -16.06
CA ALA A 2 19.01 -7.77 -16.58
C ALA A 2 19.55 -6.57 -15.78
N THR A 3 20.02 -5.52 -16.45
CA THR A 3 20.44 -4.29 -15.77
C THR A 3 19.21 -3.64 -15.10
N PRO A 4 19.36 -2.91 -13.99
CA PRO A 4 18.23 -2.23 -13.36
C PRO A 4 17.47 -1.32 -14.34
N ILE A 5 18.20 -0.69 -15.26
CA ILE A 5 17.66 0.13 -16.36
C ILE A 5 16.79 -0.72 -17.29
N ALA A 6 17.24 -1.93 -17.65
CA ALA A 6 16.44 -2.84 -18.48
C ALA A 6 15.15 -3.27 -17.78
N ILE A 7 15.20 -3.57 -16.48
CA ILE A 7 14.00 -3.93 -15.69
C ILE A 7 12.99 -2.77 -15.70
N VAL A 8 13.44 -1.56 -15.39
CA VAL A 8 12.58 -0.36 -15.41
C VAL A 8 12.04 -0.10 -16.80
N ALA A 9 12.85 -0.27 -17.85
CA ALA A 9 12.41 -0.13 -19.23
C ALA A 9 11.33 -1.15 -19.61
N TYR A 10 11.47 -2.42 -19.21
CA TYR A 10 10.45 -3.44 -19.45
C TYR A 10 9.16 -3.16 -18.68
N LEU A 11 9.24 -2.73 -17.42
CA LEU A 11 8.07 -2.35 -16.63
C LEU A 11 7.35 -1.14 -17.23
N GLY A 12 8.11 -0.12 -17.64
CA GLY A 12 7.58 1.07 -18.31
C GLY A 12 6.93 0.72 -19.65
N LEU A 13 7.55 -0.14 -20.44
CA LEU A 13 6.98 -0.64 -21.69
C LEU A 13 5.69 -1.40 -21.44
N PHE A 14 5.68 -2.34 -20.49
CA PHE A 14 4.50 -3.12 -20.15
C PHE A 14 3.35 -2.22 -19.69
N ALA A 15 3.61 -1.30 -18.76
CA ALA A 15 2.61 -0.35 -18.28
C ALA A 15 2.11 0.56 -19.41
N GLY A 16 3.00 1.06 -20.26
CA GLY A 16 2.66 1.88 -21.41
C GLY A 16 1.77 1.15 -22.41
N VAL A 17 2.08 -0.11 -22.74
CA VAL A 17 1.25 -0.96 -23.59
C VAL A 17 -0.09 -1.26 -22.94
N ALA A 18 -0.14 -1.54 -21.64
CA ALA A 18 -1.38 -1.80 -20.92
C ALA A 18 -2.31 -0.58 -20.92
N VAL A 19 -1.76 0.60 -20.63
CA VAL A 19 -2.48 1.88 -20.70
C VAL A 19 -2.97 2.13 -22.12
N LEU A 20 -2.09 2.01 -23.12
CA LEU A 20 -2.44 2.19 -24.53
C LEU A 20 -3.57 1.24 -24.94
N PHE A 21 -3.48 -0.03 -24.57
CA PHE A 21 -4.50 -1.03 -24.87
C PHE A 21 -5.84 -0.64 -24.25
N LEU A 22 -5.87 -0.21 -22.98
CA LEU A 22 -7.08 0.26 -22.31
C LEU A 22 -7.68 1.46 -23.07
N PHE A 23 -6.88 2.48 -23.36
CA PHE A 23 -7.35 3.69 -24.04
C PHE A 23 -7.82 3.44 -25.48
N VAL A 24 -7.10 2.61 -26.25
CA VAL A 24 -7.50 2.26 -27.61
C VAL A 24 -8.86 1.58 -27.61
N ASN A 25 -9.12 0.63 -26.72
CA ASN A 25 -10.43 -0.02 -26.61
C ASN A 25 -11.55 0.96 -26.23
N LEU A 26 -11.28 1.90 -25.31
CA LEU A 26 -12.23 2.96 -24.95
C LEU A 26 -12.53 3.90 -26.13
N VAL A 27 -11.52 4.29 -26.90
CA VAL A 27 -11.65 5.16 -28.08
C VAL A 27 -12.41 4.46 -29.19
N VAL A 28 -12.03 3.21 -29.49
CA VAL A 28 -12.73 2.35 -30.46
C VAL A 28 -14.20 2.20 -30.04
N GLY A 29 -14.47 1.85 -28.78
CA GLY A 29 -15.84 1.75 -28.26
C GLY A 29 -16.61 3.06 -28.34
N ARG A 30 -15.95 4.21 -28.14
CA ARG A 30 -16.56 5.54 -28.29
C ARG A 30 -16.92 5.86 -29.74
N PHE A 31 -16.12 5.43 -30.73
CA PHE A 31 -16.39 5.67 -32.15
C PHE A 31 -17.42 4.70 -32.73
N LEU A 32 -17.41 3.42 -32.32
CA LEU A 32 -18.38 2.43 -32.82
C LEU A 32 -19.77 2.59 -32.20
N ARG A 33 -19.89 3.13 -30.97
CA ARG A 33 -21.18 3.23 -30.27
C ARG A 33 -22.10 4.31 -30.88
N PRO A 34 -23.33 3.97 -31.29
CA PRO A 34 -24.33 4.96 -31.69
C PRO A 34 -24.67 5.92 -30.54
N ARG A 35 -24.58 7.22 -30.80
CA ARG A 35 -24.84 8.27 -29.81
C ARG A 35 -26.25 8.85 -30.00
N LEU A 36 -27.21 8.33 -29.25
CA LEU A 36 -28.59 8.84 -29.16
C LEU A 36 -28.87 9.37 -27.74
N PRO A 37 -28.61 10.67 -27.47
CA PRO A 37 -28.93 11.32 -26.21
C PRO A 37 -30.39 11.79 -26.18
N ASN A 38 -31.08 11.53 -25.08
CA ASN A 38 -32.45 11.98 -24.76
C ASN A 38 -32.48 12.43 -23.29
N GLN A 39 -33.38 13.35 -22.93
CA GLN A 39 -33.42 13.92 -21.58
C GLN A 39 -33.62 12.84 -20.50
N GLU A 40 -34.59 11.94 -20.68
CA GLU A 40 -34.87 10.83 -19.75
C GLU A 40 -33.66 9.89 -19.50
N LYS A 41 -32.76 9.69 -20.48
CA LYS A 41 -31.56 8.83 -20.31
C LYS A 41 -30.39 9.56 -19.68
N LEU A 42 -30.44 10.89 -19.68
CA LEU A 42 -29.44 11.74 -19.04
C LEU A 42 -29.84 12.08 -17.59
N GLU A 43 -31.09 11.82 -17.21
CA GLU A 43 -31.58 11.92 -15.83
C GLU A 43 -31.04 10.78 -14.95
N VAL A 44 -30.98 11.04 -13.64
CA VAL A 44 -30.51 10.06 -12.65
C VAL A 44 -31.59 9.00 -12.46
N TYR A 45 -31.20 7.73 -12.48
CA TYR A 45 -32.14 6.62 -12.32
C TYR A 45 -32.59 6.48 -10.85
N GLU A 46 -33.87 6.71 -10.59
CA GLU A 46 -34.52 6.51 -9.29
C GLU A 46 -35.74 5.59 -9.43
N CYS A 47 -35.51 4.37 -9.93
CA CYS A 47 -36.56 3.36 -10.15
C CYS A 47 -37.71 3.80 -11.08
N GLY A 48 -37.46 4.77 -11.96
CA GLY A 48 -38.44 5.32 -12.91
C GLY A 48 -39.27 6.49 -12.36
N GLU A 49 -38.94 7.00 -11.17
CA GLU A 49 -39.54 8.20 -10.57
C GLU A 49 -38.64 9.43 -10.81
N PRO A 50 -39.21 10.64 -11.01
CA PRO A 50 -38.42 11.85 -11.21
C PRO A 50 -37.68 12.24 -9.92
N THR A 51 -36.36 12.40 -10.00
CA THR A 51 -35.53 12.60 -8.81
C THR A 51 -35.95 13.79 -7.95
N ILE A 52 -36.11 13.56 -6.65
CA ILE A 52 -36.42 14.61 -5.68
C ILE A 52 -35.20 14.89 -4.81
N GLY A 53 -34.66 16.10 -4.95
CA GLY A 53 -33.52 16.56 -4.15
C GLY A 53 -32.17 16.06 -4.67
N SER A 54 -31.12 16.33 -3.89
CA SER A 54 -29.74 15.99 -4.28
C SER A 54 -29.34 14.60 -3.82
N SER A 55 -28.56 13.88 -4.62
CA SER A 55 -27.93 12.61 -4.23
C SER A 55 -26.83 12.76 -3.16
N PHE A 56 -26.43 13.99 -2.82
CA PHE A 56 -25.43 14.29 -1.80
C PHE A 56 -26.06 14.38 -0.40
N VAL A 57 -26.41 13.22 0.15
CA VAL A 57 -26.94 13.09 1.52
C VAL A 57 -25.83 12.75 2.52
N GLN A 58 -26.01 13.13 3.79
CA GLN A 58 -25.11 12.72 4.87
C GLN A 58 -25.30 11.23 5.17
N PHE A 59 -24.28 10.44 4.84
CA PHE A 59 -24.22 9.03 5.22
C PHE A 59 -23.60 8.86 6.61
N ASP A 60 -23.84 7.70 7.23
CA ASP A 60 -23.30 7.38 8.56
C ASP A 60 -21.77 7.55 8.63
N LEU A 61 -21.26 8.18 9.70
CA LEU A 61 -19.82 8.41 9.89
C LEU A 61 -18.96 7.12 9.90
N ARG A 62 -19.59 5.95 10.11
CA ARG A 62 -18.93 4.66 10.23
C ARG A 62 -18.11 4.27 8.99
N PHE A 63 -18.54 4.68 7.80
CA PHE A 63 -17.78 4.46 6.57
C PHE A 63 -16.41 5.17 6.61
N TYR A 64 -16.35 6.35 7.22
CA TYR A 64 -15.10 7.10 7.37
C TYR A 64 -14.14 6.44 8.37
N VAL A 65 -14.65 5.80 9.43
CA VAL A 65 -13.78 5.12 10.40
C VAL A 65 -13.08 3.93 9.76
N VAL A 66 -13.78 3.16 8.93
CA VAL A 66 -13.18 2.05 8.17
C VAL A 66 -12.14 2.57 7.18
N ALA A 67 -12.44 3.66 6.46
CA ALA A 67 -11.49 4.28 5.53
C ALA A 67 -10.24 4.82 6.24
N LEU A 68 -10.42 5.46 7.40
CA LEU A 68 -9.31 5.96 8.20
C LEU A 68 -8.45 4.81 8.77
N LEU A 69 -9.09 3.73 9.24
CA LEU A 69 -8.38 2.52 9.69
C LEU A 69 -7.58 1.90 8.55
N PHE A 70 -8.14 1.84 7.34
CA PHE A 70 -7.42 1.38 6.15
C PHE A 70 -6.17 2.22 5.88
N ILE A 71 -6.29 3.56 5.89
CA ILE A 71 -5.13 4.45 5.67
C ILE A 71 -4.06 4.25 6.73
N ILE A 72 -4.44 4.15 8.01
CA ILE A 72 -3.49 3.89 9.09
C ILE A 72 -2.79 2.56 8.84
N PHE A 73 -3.55 1.47 8.65
CA PHE A 73 -2.99 0.14 8.42
C PHE A 73 -2.09 0.06 7.17
N ASP A 74 -2.45 0.75 6.08
CA ASP A 74 -1.65 0.81 4.85
C ASP A 74 -0.28 1.46 5.09
N VAL A 75 -0.26 2.58 5.82
CA VAL A 75 0.99 3.23 6.23
C VAL A 75 1.80 2.34 7.19
N GLU A 76 1.15 1.64 8.12
CA GLU A 76 1.85 0.74 9.03
C GLU A 76 2.49 -0.46 8.28
N VAL A 77 1.82 -1.01 7.26
CA VAL A 77 2.38 -2.06 6.41
C VAL A 77 3.54 -1.53 5.56
N ALA A 78 3.50 -0.26 5.14
CA ALA A 78 4.63 0.35 4.45
C ALA A 78 5.91 0.35 5.31
N PHE A 79 5.79 0.44 6.65
CA PHE A 79 6.94 0.33 7.56
C PHE A 79 7.50 -1.09 7.70
N PHE A 80 6.78 -2.13 7.27
CA PHE A 80 7.32 -3.48 7.25
C PHE A 80 8.44 -3.64 6.21
N PHE A 81 8.43 -2.86 5.13
CA PHE A 81 9.47 -2.95 4.09
C PHE A 81 10.88 -2.62 4.61
N PRO A 82 11.16 -1.43 5.17
CA PRO A 82 12.50 -1.12 5.67
C PRO A 82 12.93 -2.09 6.77
N TRP A 83 12.02 -2.44 7.70
CA TRP A 83 12.30 -3.45 8.72
C TRP A 83 12.72 -4.79 8.11
N ALA A 84 11.96 -5.31 7.14
CA ALA A 84 12.24 -6.58 6.48
C ALA A 84 13.61 -6.59 5.78
N THR A 85 14.04 -5.45 5.22
CA THR A 85 15.38 -5.34 4.61
C THR A 85 16.50 -5.42 5.64
N VAL A 86 16.33 -4.82 6.82
CA VAL A 86 17.35 -4.83 7.89
C VAL A 86 17.41 -6.20 8.53
N PHE A 87 16.27 -6.76 8.92
CA PHE A 87 16.18 -8.10 9.50
C PHE A 87 16.69 -9.18 8.53
N GLY A 88 16.34 -9.07 7.24
CA GLY A 88 16.83 -9.99 6.20
C GLY A 88 18.35 -9.95 6.03
N LYS A 89 18.98 -8.77 6.09
CA LYS A 89 20.45 -8.65 6.04
C LYS A 89 21.11 -9.19 7.31
N ALA A 90 20.58 -8.88 8.49
CA ALA A 90 21.12 -9.35 9.76
C ALA A 90 21.07 -10.88 9.90
N THR A 91 19.98 -11.50 9.44
CA THR A 91 19.85 -12.97 9.41
C THR A 91 20.79 -13.62 8.41
N GLN A 92 20.98 -13.03 7.21
CA GLN A 92 21.98 -13.51 6.26
C GLN A 92 23.40 -13.48 6.86
N LEU A 93 23.77 -12.41 7.56
CA LEU A 93 25.08 -12.27 8.25
C LEU A 93 25.29 -13.29 9.38
N THR A 94 24.21 -13.91 9.85
CA THR A 94 24.29 -14.95 10.88
C THR A 94 24.51 -16.35 10.26
N ALA A 95 24.32 -16.51 8.95
CA ALA A 95 24.41 -17.79 8.28
C ALA A 95 25.84 -18.38 8.33
N PRO A 96 26.01 -19.65 8.72
CA PRO A 96 27.33 -20.27 8.89
C PRO A 96 28.10 -20.43 7.58
N ASN A 97 27.39 -20.43 6.45
CA ASN A 97 27.93 -20.55 5.10
C ASN A 97 27.89 -19.21 4.35
N MET A 98 27.82 -18.07 5.05
CA MET A 98 27.92 -16.78 4.38
C MET A 98 29.27 -16.74 3.64
N PRO A 99 29.28 -16.60 2.30
CA PRO A 99 30.50 -16.32 1.58
C PRO A 99 30.94 -14.93 2.02
N VAL A 100 31.81 -14.87 3.02
CA VAL A 100 32.57 -13.67 3.28
C VAL A 100 33.27 -13.41 1.96
N VAL A 101 33.09 -12.21 1.43
CA VAL A 101 33.67 -11.79 0.16
C VAL A 101 35.18 -11.60 0.36
N MET A 102 35.85 -12.68 0.76
CA MET A 102 37.26 -12.89 0.58
C MET A 102 37.32 -13.38 -0.86
N ALA A 103 37.95 -12.59 -1.72
CA ALA A 103 38.26 -13.02 -3.07
C ALA A 103 38.87 -14.43 -3.02
N ASP A 104 38.47 -15.33 -3.95
CA ASP A 104 38.85 -16.75 -3.94
C ASP A 104 40.32 -16.88 -3.52
N LEU A 105 40.52 -17.31 -2.28
CA LEU A 105 41.85 -17.61 -1.78
C LEU A 105 42.17 -18.97 -2.36
N ASP A 106 43.18 -18.98 -3.24
CA ASP A 106 43.90 -20.18 -3.61
C ASP A 106 44.09 -21.07 -2.37
N PRO A 107 43.69 -22.36 -2.38
CA PRO A 107 43.80 -23.26 -1.23
C PRO A 107 45.22 -23.34 -0.64
N ASP A 108 46.24 -22.91 -1.38
CA ASP A 108 47.64 -22.87 -0.95
C ASP A 108 48.08 -21.51 -0.33
N GLY A 109 47.14 -20.59 -0.06
CA GLY A 109 47.42 -19.32 0.65
C GLY A 109 48.03 -18.21 -0.21
N GLY A 110 47.82 -18.26 -1.52
CA GLY A 110 48.16 -17.20 -2.46
C GLY A 110 47.28 -15.94 -2.34
N ALA A 111 47.75 -14.81 -2.88
CA ALA A 111 46.92 -13.61 -2.97
C ALA A 111 45.67 -13.90 -3.82
N PRO A 112 44.50 -13.34 -3.47
CA PRO A 112 43.28 -13.59 -4.23
C PRO A 112 43.47 -13.18 -5.69
N GLU A 113 43.40 -14.15 -6.60
CA GLU A 113 43.70 -13.93 -8.00
C GLU A 113 42.65 -13.01 -8.65
N GLN A 114 41.38 -13.13 -8.23
CA GLN A 114 40.27 -12.36 -8.78
C GLN A 114 39.19 -12.07 -7.73
N LEU A 115 38.63 -10.85 -7.75
CA LEU A 115 37.44 -10.53 -6.94
C LEU A 115 36.20 -11.22 -7.50
N THR A 116 35.30 -11.66 -6.61
CA THR A 116 34.00 -12.15 -7.07
C THR A 116 33.21 -11.04 -7.76
N PRO A 117 32.34 -11.37 -8.74
CA PRO A 117 31.52 -10.37 -9.44
C PRO A 117 30.66 -9.50 -8.51
N GLN A 118 30.25 -10.06 -7.36
CA GLN A 118 29.48 -9.35 -6.34
C GLN A 118 30.34 -8.36 -5.55
N ALA A 119 31.60 -8.72 -5.26
CA ALA A 119 32.58 -7.83 -4.64
C ALA A 119 32.87 -6.61 -5.52
N ILE A 120 33.13 -6.87 -6.80
CA ILE A 120 33.41 -5.86 -7.83
C ILE A 120 32.24 -4.89 -7.92
N ALA A 121 31.00 -5.41 -7.98
CA ALA A 121 29.79 -4.59 -8.02
C ALA A 121 29.66 -3.70 -6.79
N ARG A 122 29.83 -4.24 -5.58
CA ARG A 122 29.75 -3.47 -4.32
C ARG A 122 30.85 -2.42 -4.18
N LEU A 123 32.09 -2.74 -4.56
CA LEU A 123 33.19 -1.77 -4.51
C LEU A 123 32.99 -0.63 -5.51
N ARG A 124 32.46 -0.94 -6.70
CA ARG A 124 32.09 0.09 -7.68
C ARG A 124 30.94 0.97 -7.18
N GLU A 125 29.94 0.39 -6.50
CA GLU A 125 28.88 1.15 -5.82
C GLU A 125 29.44 2.07 -4.71
N LEU A 126 30.48 1.63 -3.99
CA LEU A 126 31.20 2.43 -2.99
C LEU A 126 32.15 3.48 -3.61
N GLY A 127 32.18 3.60 -4.94
CA GLY A 127 32.96 4.62 -5.65
C GLY A 127 34.37 4.20 -6.08
N VAL A 128 34.75 2.93 -5.89
CA VAL A 128 36.04 2.39 -6.35
C VAL A 128 35.99 2.20 -7.87
N ARG A 129 36.76 3.03 -8.60
CA ARG A 129 36.68 3.11 -10.06
C ARG A 129 37.24 1.87 -10.78
N ASP A 130 38.19 1.16 -10.16
CA ASP A 130 38.74 -0.11 -10.64
C ASP A 130 39.02 -1.05 -9.45
N PRO A 131 38.04 -1.87 -9.04
CA PRO A 131 38.22 -2.80 -7.94
C PRO A 131 39.11 -3.96 -8.39
N SER A 132 40.37 -3.93 -7.95
CA SER A 132 41.35 -5.00 -8.09
C SER A 132 41.73 -5.53 -6.69
N PRO A 133 42.31 -6.74 -6.58
CA PRO A 133 42.75 -7.26 -5.29
C PRO A 133 43.76 -6.35 -4.59
N ALA A 134 44.53 -5.57 -5.37
CA ALA A 134 45.45 -4.56 -4.88
C ALA A 134 44.73 -3.32 -4.32
N THR A 135 43.53 -2.98 -4.83
CA THR A 135 42.76 -1.80 -4.43
C THR A 135 42.21 -1.90 -3.01
N ILE A 136 42.04 -3.11 -2.45
CA ILE A 136 41.54 -3.33 -1.09
C ILE A 136 42.67 -3.18 -0.03
N GLY A 137 43.91 -2.89 -0.45
CA GLY A 137 45.04 -2.89 0.47
C GLY A 137 45.29 -4.31 0.95
N ALA A 138 45.83 -5.15 0.07
CA ALA A 138 46.27 -6.46 0.46
C ALA A 138 47.38 -6.32 1.51
N LEU A 139 47.05 -6.57 2.79
CA LEU A 139 48.01 -6.92 3.84
C LEU A 139 49.08 -7.83 3.23
N SER A 140 50.35 -7.58 3.54
CA SER A 140 51.45 -8.41 3.01
C SER A 140 51.20 -9.89 3.34
N PRO A 141 51.72 -10.83 2.54
CA PRO A 141 51.54 -12.27 2.81
C PRO A 141 51.99 -12.69 4.23
N ALA A 142 52.92 -11.95 4.84
CA ALA A 142 53.36 -12.13 6.21
C ALA A 142 52.35 -11.60 7.24
N GLU A 143 51.84 -10.38 7.05
CA GLU A 143 50.80 -9.80 7.92
C GLU A 143 49.48 -10.60 7.85
N ARG A 144 49.14 -11.17 6.69
CA ARG A 144 48.00 -12.10 6.55
C ARG A 144 48.20 -13.42 7.26
N ARG A 145 49.42 -13.93 7.41
CA ARG A 145 49.69 -15.18 8.14
C ARG A 145 49.67 -14.97 9.65
N GLU A 146 50.09 -13.79 10.12
CA GLU A 146 49.98 -13.42 11.55
C GLU A 146 48.54 -13.04 11.96
N LEU A 147 47.76 -12.40 11.09
CA LEU A 147 46.33 -12.13 11.31
C LEU A 147 45.41 -13.30 10.92
N GLY A 148 45.93 -14.30 10.20
CA GLY A 148 45.16 -15.19 9.32
C GLY A 148 44.06 -15.98 10.01
N ASP A 149 44.44 -16.91 10.88
CA ASP A 149 43.45 -17.83 11.46
C ASP A 149 42.72 -17.23 12.67
N VAL A 150 43.45 -16.49 13.51
CA VAL A 150 42.91 -15.92 14.76
C VAL A 150 42.15 -14.62 14.50
N GLY A 151 42.64 -13.77 13.61
CA GLY A 151 41.98 -12.49 13.28
C GLY A 151 40.74 -12.69 12.41
N GLU A 152 40.78 -13.59 11.43
CA GLU A 152 39.62 -13.88 10.58
C GLU A 152 38.49 -14.56 11.36
N SER A 153 38.81 -15.53 12.22
CA SER A 153 37.82 -16.18 13.08
C SER A 153 37.25 -15.23 14.13
N ALA A 154 38.07 -14.37 14.74
CA ALA A 154 37.61 -13.34 15.67
C ALA A 154 36.71 -12.29 14.98
N LEU A 155 37.04 -11.89 13.75
CA LEU A 155 36.22 -10.97 12.95
C LEU A 155 34.89 -11.61 12.52
N LYS A 156 34.90 -12.85 12.03
CA LYS A 156 33.67 -13.59 11.70
C LYS A 156 32.77 -13.74 12.94
N ALA A 157 33.35 -14.06 14.10
CA ALA A 157 32.63 -14.16 15.36
C ALA A 157 32.04 -12.81 15.80
N SER A 158 32.79 -11.72 15.68
CA SER A 158 32.31 -10.38 16.05
C SER A 158 31.20 -9.89 15.13
N VAL A 159 31.32 -10.11 13.82
CA VAL A 159 30.29 -9.82 12.82
C VAL A 159 29.05 -10.66 13.08
N GLN A 160 29.18 -11.96 13.31
CA GLN A 160 28.04 -12.85 13.61
C GLN A 160 27.36 -12.47 14.92
N SER A 161 28.13 -12.12 15.96
CA SER A 161 27.57 -11.68 17.25
C SER A 161 26.81 -10.36 17.09
N SER A 162 27.34 -9.41 16.32
CA SER A 162 26.72 -8.13 16.05
C SER A 162 25.47 -8.29 15.19
N ALA A 163 25.55 -9.11 14.13
CA ALA A 163 24.42 -9.45 13.28
C ALA A 163 23.28 -10.10 14.06
N ARG A 164 23.60 -11.00 15.00
CA ARG A 164 22.61 -11.62 15.88
C ARG A 164 21.96 -10.58 16.81
N GLN A 165 22.73 -9.67 17.39
CA GLN A 165 22.18 -8.57 18.19
C GLN A 165 21.26 -7.67 17.37
N MET A 166 21.66 -7.31 16.15
CA MET A 166 20.85 -6.51 15.23
C MET A 166 19.55 -7.23 14.86
N ALA A 167 19.62 -8.53 14.55
CA ALA A 167 18.43 -9.34 14.24
C ALA A 167 17.47 -9.42 15.44
N MET A 168 18.00 -9.65 16.65
CA MET A 168 17.20 -9.68 17.88
C MET A 168 16.58 -8.32 18.20
N ALA A 169 17.32 -7.23 18.02
CA ALA A 169 16.82 -5.87 18.20
C ALA A 169 15.71 -5.55 17.19
N SER A 170 15.90 -5.87 15.91
CA SER A 170 14.86 -5.72 14.89
C SER A 170 13.61 -6.57 15.19
N LEU A 171 13.77 -7.76 15.77
CA LEU A 171 12.62 -8.60 16.18
C LEU A 171 11.81 -7.95 17.32
N TRP A 172 12.49 -7.33 18.28
CA TRP A 172 11.83 -6.57 19.33
C TRP A 172 11.15 -5.31 18.80
N ASP A 173 11.79 -4.59 17.90
CA ASP A 173 11.25 -3.37 17.28
C ASP A 173 9.93 -3.65 16.56
N ILE A 174 9.89 -4.68 15.69
CA ILE A 174 8.64 -5.09 15.02
C ILE A 174 7.59 -5.61 16.00
N GLY A 175 8.02 -6.28 17.08
CA GLY A 175 7.11 -6.77 18.12
C GLY A 175 6.41 -5.64 18.85
N VAL A 176 7.15 -4.60 19.22
CA VAL A 176 6.60 -3.38 19.86
C VAL A 176 5.69 -2.64 18.89
N PHE A 177 6.15 -2.44 17.66
CA PHE A 177 5.37 -1.81 16.60
C PHE A 177 4.02 -2.53 16.38
N PHE A 178 4.05 -3.86 16.24
CA PHE A 178 2.86 -4.68 16.06
C PHE A 178 1.95 -4.67 17.29
N ALA A 179 2.51 -4.63 18.51
CA ALA A 179 1.72 -4.52 19.73
C ALA A 179 0.96 -3.19 19.79
N VAL A 180 1.59 -2.08 19.41
CA VAL A 180 0.92 -0.77 19.32
C VAL A 180 -0.21 -0.80 18.31
N LEU A 181 0.02 -1.39 17.12
CA LEU A 181 -1.02 -1.58 16.10
C LEU A 181 -2.19 -2.41 16.64
N MET A 182 -1.89 -3.53 17.30
CA MET A 182 -2.90 -4.42 17.89
C MET A 182 -3.73 -3.71 18.97
N VAL A 183 -3.10 -2.87 19.80
CA VAL A 183 -3.81 -2.05 20.80
C VAL A 183 -4.74 -1.05 20.13
N GLY A 184 -4.28 -0.34 19.09
CA GLY A 184 -5.11 0.59 18.32
C GLY A 184 -6.30 -0.11 17.66
N PHE A 185 -6.06 -1.26 17.03
CA PHE A 185 -7.10 -2.07 16.42
C PHE A 185 -8.11 -2.61 17.45
N ALA A 186 -7.63 -3.18 18.56
CA ALA A 186 -8.47 -3.67 19.65
C ALA A 186 -9.31 -2.56 20.27
N TYR A 187 -8.78 -1.33 20.36
CA TYR A 187 -9.50 -0.17 20.84
C TYR A 187 -10.69 0.18 19.93
N VAL A 188 -10.49 0.26 18.61
CA VAL A 188 -11.56 0.54 17.64
C VAL A 188 -12.60 -0.58 17.65
N TRP A 189 -12.16 -1.83 17.73
CA TRP A 189 -13.05 -2.98 17.86
C TRP A 189 -13.90 -2.90 19.13
N ARG A 190 -13.27 -2.64 20.29
CA ARG A 190 -13.97 -2.51 21.58
C ARG A 190 -14.97 -1.36 21.57
N ARG A 191 -14.65 -0.24 20.92
CA ARG A 191 -15.56 0.90 20.78
C ARG A 191 -16.79 0.56 19.91
N GLY A 192 -16.67 -0.45 19.06
CA GLY A 192 -17.75 -0.92 18.22
C GLY A 192 -17.94 -0.12 16.95
N ASP A 193 -16.94 0.69 16.55
CA ASP A 193 -16.97 1.48 15.31
C ASP A 193 -17.00 0.58 14.06
N LEU A 194 -16.59 -0.67 14.20
CA LEU A 194 -16.64 -1.70 13.15
C LEU A 194 -18.01 -2.39 13.02
N ASN A 195 -18.97 -2.12 13.91
CA ASN A 195 -20.27 -2.78 13.88
C ASN A 195 -21.20 -2.13 12.82
N TRP A 196 -21.58 -2.92 11.83
CA TRP A 196 -22.49 -2.51 10.75
C TRP A 196 -23.95 -2.34 11.23
N VAL A 197 -24.40 -3.22 12.12
CA VAL A 197 -25.81 -3.31 12.52
C VAL A 197 -26.04 -2.60 13.86
N ARG A 198 -26.17 -1.27 13.83
CA ARG A 198 -26.72 -0.50 14.97
C ARG A 198 -27.36 0.83 14.55
N SER A 199 -28.17 0.83 13.49
CA SER A 199 -28.85 2.04 12.99
C SER A 199 -30.38 1.94 12.91
N VAL A 200 -31.02 0.95 13.53
CA VAL A 200 -32.49 1.00 13.76
C VAL A 200 -32.83 0.70 15.21
N ARG A 201 -32.68 1.73 16.05
CA ARG A 201 -33.25 2.00 17.41
C ARG A 201 -32.26 2.94 18.10
N SER A 202 -32.49 4.26 18.15
CA SER A 202 -33.53 4.90 18.97
C SER A 202 -33.97 6.25 18.39
N HIS A 203 -34.97 6.23 17.51
CA HIS A 203 -36.10 7.18 17.52
C HIS A 203 -37.39 6.36 17.52
N ALA A 204 -37.42 5.29 18.32
CA ALA A 204 -38.66 4.62 18.64
C ALA A 204 -39.34 5.43 19.74
N GLY A 205 -40.12 6.45 19.34
CA GLY A 205 -40.93 7.20 20.29
C GLY A 205 -40.86 8.72 20.16
N GLU A 206 -40.98 9.26 18.96
CA GLU A 206 -41.78 10.47 18.82
C GLU A 206 -42.58 10.32 17.53
N VAL A 207 -43.72 9.64 17.66
CA VAL A 207 -44.80 9.81 16.70
C VAL A 207 -45.22 11.27 16.89
N VAL A 208 -44.63 12.18 16.12
CA VAL A 208 -45.21 13.51 15.95
C VAL A 208 -46.53 13.24 15.24
N GLU A 209 -47.60 13.17 16.03
CA GLU A 209 -48.97 13.15 15.54
C GLU A 209 -49.16 14.43 14.73
N ARG A 210 -48.91 14.33 13.42
CA ARG A 210 -49.24 15.41 12.52
C ARG A 210 -50.75 15.50 12.55
N ALA A 211 -51.26 16.61 13.07
CA ALA A 211 -52.66 16.96 12.94
C ALA A 211 -53.07 16.75 11.47
N PRO A 212 -54.23 16.13 11.20
CA PRO A 212 -54.68 15.91 9.84
C PRO A 212 -54.62 17.24 9.10
N VAL A 213 -54.01 17.25 7.92
CA VAL A 213 -54.06 18.40 7.02
C VAL A 213 -55.54 18.66 6.78
N THR A 214 -56.08 19.68 7.45
CA THR A 214 -57.41 20.19 7.14
C THR A 214 -57.31 20.74 5.74
N LEU A 215 -57.72 19.92 4.78
CA LEU A 215 -58.12 20.41 3.47
C LEU A 215 -59.34 21.28 3.76
N GLU A 216 -59.11 22.56 4.07
CA GLU A 216 -60.12 23.58 3.90
C GLU A 216 -60.45 23.55 2.43
N LEU A 217 -61.46 22.75 2.09
CA LEU A 217 -62.15 22.82 0.83
C LEU A 217 -62.66 24.24 0.76
N GLU A 218 -61.89 25.07 0.05
CA GLU A 218 -62.21 26.44 -0.30
C GLU A 218 -63.67 26.43 -0.76
N GLN A 219 -64.52 26.91 0.14
CA GLN A 219 -65.96 26.99 0.02
C GLN A 219 -66.21 27.97 -1.12
N LYS A 220 -66.22 27.43 -2.34
CA LYS A 220 -66.46 28.17 -3.57
C LYS A 220 -67.90 28.65 -3.56
N ARG A 221 -68.05 29.82 -2.93
CA ARG A 221 -69.12 30.81 -3.01
C ARG A 221 -70.06 30.54 -4.18
N GLY A 222 -71.32 30.27 -3.83
CA GLY A 222 -72.38 29.94 -4.77
C GLY A 222 -72.47 30.90 -5.95
N ARG A 223 -72.53 30.33 -7.15
CA ARG A 223 -73.08 31.03 -8.32
C ARG A 223 -74.58 30.74 -8.35
N PRO A 224 -75.46 31.76 -8.37
CA PRO A 224 -76.88 31.52 -8.53
C PRO A 224 -77.17 30.91 -9.89
N ALA A 225 -78.14 30.00 -9.91
CA ALA A 225 -78.64 29.30 -11.08
C ALA A 225 -79.09 30.30 -12.15
N GLY A 226 -78.43 30.28 -13.29
CA GLY A 226 -78.78 31.05 -14.48
C GLY A 226 -78.96 30.14 -15.68
N SER A 227 -80.22 29.77 -15.91
CA SER A 227 -80.88 29.55 -17.21
C SER A 227 -79.99 29.14 -18.39
N ILE A 228 -80.08 27.87 -18.80
CA ILE A 228 -79.71 27.43 -20.15
C ILE A 228 -81.00 27.42 -20.98
N LEU A 229 -81.15 28.44 -21.84
CA LEU A 229 -82.10 28.50 -22.95
C LEU A 229 -81.41 29.24 -24.10
N SER A 230 -81.60 28.73 -25.34
CA SER A 230 -81.30 29.37 -26.63
C SER A 230 -79.79 29.53 -26.97
N ALA A 231 -79.25 29.13 -28.13
CA ALA A 231 -79.75 28.73 -29.44
C ALA A 231 -78.67 27.89 -30.16
#